data_AF-X1LZV1-F1
#
_entry.id   AF-X1LZV1-F1
#
_cell.length_a   1.000
_cell.length_b   1.000
_cell.length_c   1.000
_cell.angle_alpha   90.00
_cell.angle_beta   90.00
_cell.angle_gamma   90.00
#
_symmetry.space_group_name_H-M   'P 1'
#
loop_
_entity.id
_entity.type
_entity.pdbx_description
1 polymer ?
#
loop_
_entity_poly.entity_id
_entity_poly.type
_entity_poly.pdbx_seq_one_letter_code
_entity_poly.pdbx_strand_id
1 'polypeptide(L)'
;MILYDCSDINSQNFKESVLTRFFNIIDKSNLLFYRNRGSNPINNILTSITQDFDSIHNSFNKILLDKIFINLPKIALESKQNDQHFLELLDLNITAVFEIFKIKQDLIKKYLNSFYHWQSLSRILFNNKNCILPDHVFKAISFFGLNESILYHCNIELDRIDQSQEFAKQILTTINNRINEINNEQNEYFIFSQPHVGNYLMNRWNFKFNNISHKYDSFSTEFIRFESKLSFERKISLFKIFQKIVDGGTLCNILLPNSKNIEDFHEKIKYLITYGIH
;
A
#
# COMPACT_ATOMS: atom_id res chain seq x y z
N MET A 1 3.21 -12.21 -9.07
CA MET A 1 2.12 -11.79 -8.15
C MET A 1 0.80 -12.00 -8.85
N ILE A 2 -0.05 -12.88 -8.31
CA ILE A 2 -1.43 -13.07 -8.79
C ILE A 2 -2.33 -12.38 -7.76
N LEU A 3 -3.07 -11.37 -8.21
CA LEU A 3 -3.99 -10.59 -7.38
C LEU A 3 -5.39 -11.17 -7.57
N TYR A 4 -6.02 -11.61 -6.49
CA TYR A 4 -7.41 -12.05 -6.50
C TYR A 4 -8.27 -10.97 -5.85
N ASP A 5 -9.32 -10.56 -6.55
CA ASP A 5 -10.37 -9.71 -5.99
C ASP A 5 -11.53 -10.62 -5.59
N CYS A 6 -11.83 -10.66 -4.28
CA CYS A 6 -12.97 -11.40 -3.73
C CYS A 6 -14.12 -10.47 -3.29
N SER A 7 -14.11 -9.19 -3.70
CA SER A 7 -15.16 -8.25 -3.33
C SER A 7 -16.51 -8.50 -4.02
N ASP A 8 -16.53 -9.23 -5.15
CA ASP A 8 -17.72 -9.46 -5.99
C ASP A 8 -18.32 -10.88 -5.90
N ILE A 9 -18.39 -11.46 -4.69
CA ILE A 9 -18.97 -12.80 -4.45
C ILE A 9 -20.49 -12.87 -4.79
N ASN A 10 -21.15 -11.73 -5.00
CA ASN A 10 -22.60 -11.67 -5.26
C ASN A 10 -23.03 -11.72 -6.73
N SER A 11 -22.12 -11.77 -7.70
CA SER A 11 -22.53 -11.90 -9.12
C SER A 11 -22.62 -13.38 -9.52
N GLN A 12 -23.85 -13.93 -9.53
CA GLN A 12 -24.13 -15.35 -9.84
C GLN A 12 -23.72 -15.80 -11.27
N ASN A 13 -23.21 -14.91 -12.13
CA ASN A 13 -22.88 -15.20 -13.53
C ASN A 13 -21.37 -15.25 -13.87
N PHE A 14 -20.47 -15.17 -12.89
CA PHE A 14 -19.02 -15.04 -13.15
C PHE A 14 -18.25 -16.37 -13.33
N LYS A 15 -18.91 -17.52 -13.25
CA LYS A 15 -18.24 -18.79 -12.89
C LYS A 15 -17.42 -19.50 -13.96
N GLU A 16 -17.56 -19.23 -15.27
CA GLU A 16 -16.89 -20.10 -16.27
C GLU A 16 -16.22 -19.41 -17.46
N SER A 17 -16.54 -18.18 -17.85
CA SER A 17 -16.08 -17.66 -19.15
C SER A 17 -14.70 -16.98 -19.13
N VAL A 18 -14.31 -16.35 -18.02
CA VAL A 18 -13.08 -15.54 -17.95
C VAL A 18 -11.87 -16.40 -17.60
N LEU A 19 -11.97 -17.25 -16.58
CA LEU A 19 -10.88 -18.12 -16.14
C LEU A 19 -10.45 -19.09 -17.27
N THR A 20 -11.42 -19.70 -17.95
CA THR A 20 -11.16 -20.64 -19.06
C THR A 20 -10.50 -19.96 -20.27
N ARG A 21 -10.78 -18.67 -20.51
CA ARG A 21 -10.07 -17.86 -21.52
C ARG A 21 -8.65 -17.48 -21.10
N PHE A 22 -8.42 -17.26 -19.80
CA PHE A 22 -7.08 -17.01 -19.25
C PHE A 22 -6.14 -18.22 -19.41
N PHE A 23 -6.67 -19.45 -19.35
CA PHE A 23 -5.84 -20.67 -19.34
C PHE A 23 -5.33 -21.13 -20.70
N ASN A 24 -5.95 -20.71 -21.82
CA ASN A 24 -5.57 -21.19 -23.16
C ASN A 24 -4.46 -20.36 -23.85
N ILE A 25 -3.97 -19.28 -23.23
CA ILE A 25 -3.05 -18.33 -23.88
C ILE A 25 -1.64 -18.35 -23.26
N ILE A 26 -1.40 -19.07 -22.16
CA ILE A 26 -0.16 -18.91 -21.40
C ILE A 26 0.98 -19.77 -21.98
N ASP A 27 1.81 -19.14 -22.81
CA ASP A 27 3.22 -19.50 -22.93
C ASP A 27 3.95 -19.04 -21.65
N LYS A 28 4.72 -19.95 -21.05
CA LYS A 28 5.04 -19.99 -19.61
C LYS A 28 6.32 -19.28 -19.21
N SER A 29 6.99 -18.58 -20.13
CA SER A 29 8.37 -18.14 -19.89
C SER A 29 8.53 -16.72 -19.33
N ASN A 30 7.52 -15.84 -19.40
CA ASN A 30 7.63 -14.47 -18.89
C ASN A 30 6.26 -13.87 -18.52
N LEU A 31 5.73 -14.18 -17.33
CA LEU A 31 4.53 -13.50 -16.84
C LEU A 31 4.90 -12.16 -16.17
N LEU A 32 4.82 -11.08 -16.95
CA LEU A 32 4.71 -9.69 -16.49
C LEU A 32 3.35 -9.16 -16.92
N PHE A 33 2.48 -8.86 -15.95
CA PHE A 33 1.15 -8.34 -16.22
C PHE A 33 1.19 -6.82 -16.41
N TYR A 34 1.11 -6.37 -17.67
CA TYR A 34 0.82 -4.97 -17.99
C TYR A 34 0.07 -4.82 -19.33
N ARG A 35 -1.24 -4.59 -19.25
CA ARG A 35 -2.04 -3.67 -20.10
C ARG A 35 -3.53 -3.81 -19.76
N ASN A 36 -4.02 -2.86 -18.97
CA ASN A 36 -5.40 -2.75 -18.53
C ASN A 36 -6.26 -2.01 -19.55
N ARG A 37 -7.28 -2.67 -20.08
CA ARG A 37 -8.44 -2.03 -20.71
C ARG A 37 -9.71 -2.78 -20.27
N GLY A 38 -10.11 -2.55 -19.02
CA GLY A 38 -11.37 -3.03 -18.45
C GLY A 38 -11.24 -4.22 -17.50
N SER A 39 -12.04 -4.17 -16.41
CA SER A 39 -12.07 -5.05 -15.22
C SER A 39 -10.77 -5.05 -14.39
N ASN A 40 -10.57 -3.92 -13.70
CA ASN A 40 -9.56 -3.56 -12.69
C ASN A 40 -8.91 -4.75 -11.93
N PRO A 41 -7.82 -5.35 -12.44
CA PRO A 41 -6.85 -5.93 -11.54
C PRO A 41 -6.26 -4.75 -10.75
N ILE A 42 -6.59 -4.75 -9.46
CA ILE A 42 -6.23 -3.85 -8.36
C ILE A 42 -5.19 -2.81 -8.77
N ASN A 43 -5.55 -1.54 -8.63
CA ASN A 43 -4.66 -0.39 -8.79
C ASN A 43 -3.60 -0.40 -7.67
N ASN A 44 -2.90 -1.51 -7.43
CA ASN A 44 -2.04 -1.68 -6.27
C ASN A 44 -0.64 -1.22 -6.60
N ILE A 45 -0.21 -0.13 -5.98
CA ILE A 45 1.19 0.27 -5.95
C ILE A 45 1.91 -0.67 -4.97
N LEU A 46 2.16 -1.91 -5.40
CA LEU A 46 3.16 -2.80 -4.82
C LEU A 46 4.31 -2.85 -5.82
N THR A 47 5.20 -1.86 -5.74
CA THR A 47 6.28 -1.64 -6.73
C THR A 47 7.51 -2.49 -6.44
N SER A 48 7.75 -2.81 -5.17
CA SER A 48 8.75 -3.78 -4.72
C SER A 48 8.43 -4.19 -3.28
N ILE A 49 8.46 -5.50 -3.01
CA ILE A 49 8.49 -6.00 -1.63
C ILE A 49 9.97 -6.09 -1.29
N THR A 50 10.46 -5.21 -0.43
CA THR A 50 11.88 -5.13 -0.07
C THR A 50 12.24 -5.94 1.17
N GLN A 51 11.24 -6.48 1.87
CA GLN A 51 11.47 -7.42 2.96
C GLN A 51 11.96 -8.75 2.37
N ASP A 52 13.20 -9.11 2.73
CA ASP A 52 13.73 -10.45 2.57
C ASP A 52 12.96 -11.40 3.49
N PHE A 53 11.83 -11.92 3.00
CA PHE A 53 11.19 -13.09 3.60
C PHE A 53 12.02 -14.37 3.42
N ASP A 54 13.15 -14.25 2.72
CA ASP A 54 14.05 -15.32 2.35
C ASP A 54 15.19 -15.44 3.37
N SER A 55 14.97 -16.30 4.36
CA SER A 55 16.09 -17.10 4.87
C SER A 55 15.82 -18.59 4.91
N ILE A 56 14.56 -19.06 4.78
CA ILE A 56 14.26 -20.50 4.94
C ILE A 56 13.25 -21.07 3.92
N HIS A 57 12.43 -20.27 3.23
CA HIS A 57 11.35 -20.80 2.38
C HIS A 57 11.25 -20.16 0.99
N ASN A 58 12.06 -20.70 0.06
CA ASN A 58 11.82 -20.90 -1.37
C ASN A 58 11.05 -19.84 -2.20
N SER A 59 11.59 -19.56 -3.39
CA SER A 59 11.04 -18.80 -4.53
C SER A 59 9.67 -19.29 -5.04
N PHE A 60 8.63 -19.22 -4.22
CA PHE A 60 7.27 -19.59 -4.58
C PHE A 60 6.42 -18.35 -4.85
N ASN A 61 5.44 -18.50 -5.74
CA ASN A 61 4.42 -17.49 -5.94
C ASN A 61 3.74 -17.19 -4.60
N LYS A 62 3.47 -15.92 -4.34
CA LYS A 62 2.62 -15.48 -3.22
C LYS A 62 1.43 -14.69 -3.77
N ILE A 63 0.29 -14.83 -3.10
CA ILE A 63 -0.98 -14.16 -3.44
C ILE A 63 -1.20 -13.04 -2.44
N LEU A 64 -1.61 -11.87 -2.91
CA LEU A 64 -2.10 -10.84 -1.99
C LEU A 64 -3.56 -11.15 -1.63
N LEU A 65 -3.85 -11.27 -0.33
CA LEU A 65 -5.21 -11.48 0.17
C LEU A 65 -6.10 -10.27 -0.12
N ASP A 66 -5.63 -9.12 0.34
CA ASP A 66 -6.29 -7.84 0.20
C ASP A 66 -5.34 -6.71 0.64
N LYS A 67 -5.76 -5.48 0.39
CA LYS A 67 -5.15 -4.25 0.90
C LYS A 67 -6.19 -3.45 1.69
N ILE A 68 -5.96 -3.28 2.99
CA ILE A 68 -6.87 -2.52 3.86
C ILE A 68 -6.23 -1.17 4.21
N PHE A 69 -7.05 -0.13 4.18
CA PHE A 69 -6.62 1.26 4.36
C PHE A 69 -7.04 1.83 5.70
N ILE A 70 -6.08 2.43 6.41
CA ILE A 70 -6.31 3.24 7.61
C ILE A 70 -6.64 4.68 7.20
N ASN A 71 -7.77 5.19 7.70
CA ASN A 71 -8.23 6.55 7.46
C ASN A 71 -7.59 7.53 8.47
N LEU A 72 -6.40 8.03 8.13
CA LEU A 72 -5.69 8.99 9.01
C LEU A 72 -6.46 10.31 9.22
N PRO A 73 -7.12 10.91 8.22
CA PRO A 73 -7.93 12.11 8.41
C PRO A 73 -9.02 11.93 9.47
N LYS A 74 -9.70 10.77 9.50
CA LYS A 74 -10.71 10.49 10.52
C LYS A 74 -10.10 10.43 11.92
N ILE A 75 -8.94 9.78 12.06
CA ILE A 75 -8.21 9.73 13.33
C ILE A 75 -7.83 11.15 13.79
N ALA A 76 -7.39 12.01 12.87
CA ALA A 76 -7.08 13.41 13.17
C ALA A 76 -8.30 14.21 13.66
N LEU A 77 -9.47 13.99 13.04
CA LEU A 77 -10.72 14.64 13.48
C LEU A 77 -11.10 14.22 14.91
N GLU A 78 -10.99 12.92 15.20
CA GLU A 78 -11.39 12.33 16.47
C GLU A 78 -10.37 12.65 17.59
N SER A 79 -9.08 12.76 17.27
CA SER A 79 -8.01 13.05 18.22
C SER A 79 -8.08 14.45 18.83
N LYS A 80 -8.73 15.40 18.16
CA LYS A 80 -8.83 16.82 18.58
C LYS A 80 -7.45 17.43 18.92
N GLN A 81 -6.46 17.16 18.08
CA GLN A 81 -5.08 17.69 18.24
C GLN A 81 -4.34 17.19 19.48
N ASN A 82 -4.78 16.06 20.05
CA ASN A 82 -4.08 15.38 21.13
C ASN A 82 -3.25 14.22 20.56
N ASP A 83 -1.92 14.34 20.60
CA ASP A 83 -0.98 13.34 20.04
C ASP A 83 -1.17 11.95 20.66
N GLN A 84 -1.32 11.88 21.99
CA GLN A 84 -1.53 10.62 22.68
C GLN A 84 -2.84 9.96 22.23
N HIS A 85 -3.92 10.73 22.16
CA HIS A 85 -5.21 10.22 21.71
C HIS A 85 -5.19 9.80 20.23
N PHE A 86 -4.44 10.52 19.38
CA PHE A 86 -4.23 10.13 17.98
C PHE A 86 -3.58 8.75 17.89
N LEU A 87 -2.50 8.53 18.65
CA LEU A 87 -1.76 7.28 18.61
C LEU A 87 -2.56 6.11 19.19
N GLU A 88 -3.37 6.34 20.21
CA GLU A 88 -4.32 5.34 20.74
C GLU A 88 -5.35 4.93 19.67
N LEU A 89 -5.97 5.90 19.00
CA LEU A 89 -6.92 5.62 17.92
C LEU A 89 -6.24 4.92 16.74
N LEU A 90 -5.00 5.28 16.41
CA LEU A 90 -4.21 4.63 15.38
C LEU A 90 -3.97 3.15 15.71
N ASP A 91 -3.54 2.84 16.94
CA ASP A 91 -3.30 1.45 17.37
C ASP A 91 -4.59 0.62 17.37
N LEU A 92 -5.72 1.20 17.81
CA LEU A 92 -7.02 0.53 17.71
C LEU A 92 -7.41 0.21 16.26
N ASN A 93 -7.16 1.14 15.33
CA ASN A 93 -7.43 0.90 13.91
C ASN A 93 -6.50 -0.18 13.33
N ILE A 94 -5.20 -0.16 13.66
CA ILE A 94 -4.25 -1.20 13.23
C ILE A 94 -4.69 -2.58 13.74
N THR A 95 -5.06 -2.68 15.02
CA THR A 95 -5.54 -3.93 15.63
C THR A 95 -6.80 -4.45 14.93
N ALA A 96 -7.76 -3.57 14.64
CA ALA A 96 -8.96 -3.94 13.90
C ALA A 96 -8.64 -4.45 12.47
N VAL A 97 -7.63 -3.87 11.81
CA VAL A 97 -7.18 -4.36 10.48
C VAL A 97 -6.66 -5.79 10.56
N PHE A 98 -5.87 -6.14 11.59
CA PHE A 98 -5.41 -7.52 11.80
C PHE A 98 -6.59 -8.49 11.99
N GLU A 99 -7.58 -8.11 12.79
CA GLU A 99 -8.79 -8.92 13.01
C GLU A 99 -9.58 -9.12 11.71
N ILE A 100 -9.77 -8.08 10.90
CA ILE A 100 -10.44 -8.18 9.61
C ILE A 100 -9.71 -9.14 8.69
N PHE A 101 -8.38 -9.07 8.64
CA PHE A 101 -7.59 -10.00 7.83
C PHE A 101 -7.73 -11.46 8.28
N LYS A 102 -7.75 -11.71 9.59
CA LYS A 102 -8.01 -13.05 10.15
C LYS A 102 -9.37 -13.58 9.70
N ILE A 103 -10.42 -12.76 9.84
CA ILE A 103 -11.78 -13.12 9.39
C ILE A 103 -11.81 -13.42 7.88
N LYS A 104 -11.19 -12.55 7.06
CA LYS A 104 -11.12 -12.73 5.60
C LYS A 104 -10.39 -14.01 5.22
N GLN A 105 -9.27 -14.28 5.85
CA GLN A 105 -8.48 -15.49 5.61
C GLN A 105 -9.27 -16.75 5.95
N ASP A 106 -9.98 -16.76 7.08
CA ASP A 106 -10.83 -17.88 7.49
C ASP A 106 -11.98 -18.12 6.50
N LEU A 107 -12.62 -17.05 6.02
CA LEU A 107 -13.68 -17.14 5.01
C LEU A 107 -13.15 -17.69 3.68
N ILE A 108 -12.01 -17.18 3.20
CA ILE A 108 -11.39 -17.63 1.96
C ILE A 108 -10.92 -19.08 2.08
N LYS A 109 -10.35 -19.47 3.22
CA LYS A 109 -9.95 -20.86 3.49
C LYS A 109 -11.16 -21.80 3.43
N LYS A 110 -12.28 -21.43 4.06
CA LYS A 110 -13.54 -22.20 3.98
C LYS A 110 -14.04 -22.33 2.55
N TYR A 111 -14.05 -21.23 1.80
CA TYR A 111 -14.50 -21.20 0.41
C TYR A 111 -13.61 -22.06 -0.51
N LEU A 112 -12.30 -21.87 -0.46
CA LEU A 112 -11.35 -22.58 -1.31
C LEU A 112 -11.29 -24.08 -0.99
N ASN A 113 -11.46 -24.48 0.27
CA ASN A 113 -11.57 -25.89 0.64
C ASN A 113 -12.84 -26.55 0.06
N SER A 114 -13.91 -25.79 -0.14
CA SER A 114 -15.13 -26.26 -0.80
C SER A 114 -15.06 -26.23 -2.33
N PHE A 115 -14.07 -25.52 -2.90
CA PHE A 115 -13.90 -25.37 -4.34
C PHE A 115 -13.05 -26.50 -4.90
N TYR A 116 -13.70 -27.45 -5.58
CA TYR A 116 -13.05 -28.65 -6.13
C TYR A 116 -11.82 -28.34 -7.00
N HIS A 117 -11.88 -27.30 -7.84
CA HIS A 117 -10.77 -26.93 -8.72
C HIS A 117 -9.62 -26.21 -8.01
N TRP A 118 -9.80 -25.75 -6.77
CA TRP A 118 -8.74 -25.07 -6.02
C TRP A 118 -7.49 -25.95 -5.88
N GLN A 119 -7.66 -27.23 -5.56
CA GLN A 119 -6.52 -28.15 -5.40
C GLN A 119 -5.71 -28.32 -6.68
N SER A 120 -6.37 -28.28 -7.84
CA SER A 120 -5.69 -28.34 -9.14
C SER A 120 -4.97 -27.02 -9.43
N LEU A 121 -5.64 -25.88 -9.20
CA LEU A 121 -5.06 -24.56 -9.41
C LEU A 121 -3.88 -24.29 -8.48
N SER A 122 -3.98 -24.63 -7.20
CA SER A 122 -2.91 -24.43 -6.21
C SER A 122 -1.66 -25.24 -6.56
N ARG A 123 -1.82 -26.46 -7.10
CA ARG A 123 -0.70 -27.27 -7.60
C ARG A 123 0.03 -26.59 -8.75
N ILE A 124 -0.72 -25.97 -9.67
CA ILE A 124 -0.16 -25.23 -10.82
C ILE A 124 0.53 -23.95 -10.35
N LEU A 125 -0.09 -23.19 -9.46
CA LEU A 125 0.41 -21.90 -9.01
C LEU A 125 1.62 -22.00 -8.08
N PHE A 126 1.66 -23.02 -7.21
CA PHE A 126 2.66 -23.13 -6.14
C PHE A 126 3.60 -24.32 -6.30
N ASN A 127 3.52 -25.04 -7.42
CA ASN A 127 4.41 -26.17 -7.75
C ASN A 127 4.46 -27.28 -6.67
N ASN A 128 3.44 -27.36 -5.80
CA ASN A 128 3.45 -28.20 -4.59
C ASN A 128 2.19 -29.08 -4.51
N LYS A 129 2.37 -30.35 -4.11
CA LYS A 129 1.28 -31.33 -3.96
C LYS A 129 0.36 -31.04 -2.77
N ASN A 130 0.84 -30.27 -1.77
CA ASN A 130 0.12 -29.93 -0.52
C ASN A 130 0.24 -28.42 -0.16
N CYS A 131 -0.17 -27.52 -1.06
CA CYS A 131 -0.17 -26.08 -0.76
C CYS A 131 -1.23 -25.74 0.31
N ILE A 132 -0.78 -25.21 1.45
CA ILE A 132 -1.63 -24.60 2.47
C ILE A 132 -1.67 -23.10 2.17
N LEU A 133 -2.81 -22.60 1.68
CA LEU A 133 -2.98 -21.20 1.28
C LEU A 133 -2.41 -20.18 2.28
N PRO A 134 -2.63 -20.30 3.62
CA PRO A 134 -2.02 -19.42 4.62
C PRO A 134 -0.53 -19.13 4.43
N ASP A 135 0.25 -20.13 4.01
CA ASP A 135 1.71 -20.03 3.95
C ASP A 135 2.20 -19.24 2.71
N HIS A 136 1.29 -18.93 1.79
CA HIS A 136 1.59 -18.28 0.52
C HIS A 136 0.80 -16.98 0.31
N VAL A 137 0.29 -16.38 1.38
CA VAL A 137 -0.58 -15.20 1.32
C VAL A 137 0.04 -13.99 2.01
N PHE A 138 0.16 -12.89 1.28
CA PHE A 138 0.49 -11.57 1.80
C PHE A 138 -0.75 -10.78 2.18
N LYS A 139 -0.62 -9.90 3.16
CA LYS A 139 -1.67 -8.98 3.63
C LYS A 139 -1.11 -7.56 3.60
N ALA A 140 -1.72 -6.67 2.82
CA ALA A 140 -1.22 -5.30 2.73
C ALA A 140 -1.99 -4.37 3.67
N ILE A 141 -1.28 -3.70 4.56
CA ILE A 141 -1.82 -2.56 5.29
C ILE A 141 -1.35 -1.29 4.57
N SER A 142 -2.28 -0.36 4.41
CA SER A 142 -2.08 0.94 3.78
C SER A 142 -2.73 2.00 4.62
N PHE A 143 -2.44 3.26 4.29
CA PHE A 143 -3.12 4.42 4.84
C PHE A 143 -3.57 5.32 3.68
N PHE A 144 -4.33 6.36 3.96
CA PHE A 144 -4.49 7.51 3.06
C PHE A 144 -4.62 8.79 3.88
N GLY A 145 -4.45 9.93 3.20
CA GLY A 145 -4.71 11.24 3.79
C GLY A 145 -3.68 11.68 4.84
N LEU A 146 -2.42 11.25 4.71
CA LEU A 146 -1.36 11.60 5.66
C LEU A 146 -1.15 13.12 5.73
N ASN A 147 -1.04 13.78 4.59
CA ASN A 147 -0.81 15.23 4.54
C ASN A 147 -1.95 16.02 5.19
N GLU A 148 -3.17 15.56 4.99
CA GLU A 148 -4.40 16.15 5.48
C GLU A 148 -4.58 15.90 6.98
N SER A 149 -4.25 14.68 7.43
CA SER A 149 -4.17 14.33 8.84
C SER A 149 -3.20 15.23 9.59
N ILE A 150 -1.99 15.43 9.05
CA ILE A 150 -0.96 16.28 9.68
C ILE A 150 -1.40 17.75 9.68
N LEU A 151 -1.91 18.25 8.55
CA LEU A 151 -2.38 19.63 8.48
C LEU A 151 -3.51 19.89 9.49
N TYR A 152 -4.48 18.98 9.61
CA TYR A 152 -5.57 19.13 10.56
C TYR A 152 -5.11 19.01 12.02
N HIS A 153 -4.28 18.02 12.30
CA HIS A 153 -3.84 17.71 13.66
C HIS A 153 -2.83 18.74 14.20
N CYS A 154 -1.85 19.10 13.38
CA CYS A 154 -0.78 20.02 13.76
C CYS A 154 -1.08 21.48 13.42
N ASN A 155 -2.17 21.79 12.70
CA ASN A 155 -2.47 23.11 12.14
C ASN A 155 -1.35 23.67 11.23
N ILE A 156 -0.46 22.80 10.74
CA ILE A 156 0.66 23.17 9.88
C ILE A 156 0.97 22.00 8.96
N GLU A 157 1.40 22.30 7.74
CA GLU A 157 1.60 21.24 6.76
C GLU A 157 2.86 20.42 7.05
N LEU A 158 2.81 19.13 6.69
CA LEU A 158 3.85 18.14 6.98
C LEU A 158 5.26 18.66 6.68
N ASP A 159 5.44 19.32 5.54
CA ASP A 159 6.72 19.73 4.99
C ASP A 159 7.19 21.13 5.44
N ARG A 160 6.56 21.76 6.45
CA ARG A 160 6.90 23.12 6.89
C ARG A 160 7.92 23.20 8.02
N ILE A 161 7.75 22.37 9.05
CA ILE A 161 8.57 22.39 10.25
C ILE A 161 8.99 20.97 10.61
N ASP A 162 10.06 20.83 11.38
CA ASP A 162 10.59 19.52 11.73
C ASP A 162 9.62 18.75 12.65
N GLN A 163 8.86 19.44 13.51
CA GLN A 163 7.89 18.82 14.42
C GLN A 163 6.75 18.10 13.66
N SER A 164 6.21 18.69 12.60
CA SER A 164 5.16 18.07 11.78
C SER A 164 5.69 16.87 10.99
N GLN A 165 6.97 16.91 10.58
CA GLN A 165 7.64 15.78 9.94
C GLN A 165 7.87 14.64 10.93
N GLU A 166 8.35 14.93 12.15
CA GLU A 166 8.55 13.91 13.18
C GLU A 166 7.22 13.28 13.62
N PHE A 167 6.12 14.04 13.70
CA PHE A 167 4.81 13.46 13.98
C PHE A 167 4.34 12.55 12.83
N ALA A 168 4.50 12.95 11.57
CA ALA A 168 4.20 12.09 10.42
C ALA A 168 5.02 10.80 10.42
N LYS A 169 6.31 10.91 10.74
CA LYS A 169 7.21 9.77 10.90
C LYS A 169 6.76 8.87 12.05
N GLN A 170 6.35 9.43 13.19
CA GLN A 170 5.82 8.68 14.33
C GLN A 170 4.58 7.86 13.95
N ILE A 171 3.64 8.44 13.18
CA ILE A 171 2.46 7.72 12.66
C ILE A 171 2.90 6.51 11.81
N LEU A 172 3.75 6.74 10.81
CA LEU A 172 4.19 5.69 9.89
C LEU A 172 5.00 4.60 10.61
N THR A 173 5.91 5.00 11.51
CA THR A 173 6.71 4.06 12.32
C THR A 173 5.82 3.25 13.25
N THR A 174 4.79 3.84 13.84
CA THR A 174 3.83 3.10 14.68
C THR A 174 3.16 1.99 13.88
N ILE A 175 2.66 2.29 12.67
CA ILE A 175 2.04 1.28 11.80
C ILE A 175 3.05 0.17 11.46
N ASN A 176 4.26 0.54 11.04
CA ASN A 176 5.28 -0.42 10.63
C ASN A 176 5.74 -1.32 11.80
N ASN A 177 5.93 -0.74 12.99
CA ASN A 177 6.33 -1.49 14.17
C ASN A 177 5.28 -2.53 14.56
N ARG A 178 3.99 -2.15 14.57
CA ARG A 178 2.89 -3.09 14.86
C ARG A 178 2.81 -4.22 13.83
N ILE A 179 3.06 -3.91 12.56
CA ILE A 179 3.16 -4.92 11.48
C ILE A 179 4.31 -5.90 11.76
N ASN A 180 5.50 -5.38 12.09
CA ASN A 180 6.67 -6.21 12.37
C ASN A 180 6.49 -7.07 13.63
N GLU A 181 5.89 -6.52 14.68
CA GLU A 181 5.52 -7.24 15.90
C GLU A 181 4.61 -8.42 15.56
N ILE A 182 3.51 -8.20 14.83
CA ILE A 182 2.59 -9.28 14.44
C ILE A 182 3.25 -10.31 13.52
N ASN A 183 4.06 -9.88 12.55
CA ASN A 183 4.79 -10.81 11.69
C ASN A 183 5.70 -11.72 12.51
N ASN A 184 6.43 -11.17 13.48
CA ASN A 184 7.35 -11.92 14.33
C ASN A 184 6.64 -12.82 15.34
N GLU A 185 5.57 -12.32 15.99
CA GLU A 185 4.85 -13.04 17.04
C GLU A 185 3.96 -14.16 16.49
N GLN A 186 3.34 -13.95 15.32
CA GLN A 186 2.33 -14.85 14.76
C GLN A 186 2.81 -15.59 13.50
N ASN A 187 4.05 -15.36 13.05
CA ASN A 187 4.59 -15.89 11.81
C ASN A 187 3.70 -15.57 10.60
N GLU A 188 3.28 -14.31 10.53
CA GLU A 188 2.39 -13.77 9.51
C GLU A 188 3.16 -12.98 8.44
N TYR A 189 2.50 -12.68 7.32
CA TYR A 189 3.08 -11.97 6.18
C TYR A 189 2.33 -10.67 5.87
N PHE A 190 2.36 -9.72 6.80
CA PHE A 190 1.88 -8.36 6.58
C PHE A 190 2.97 -7.48 5.96
N ILE A 191 2.56 -6.59 5.06
CA ILE A 191 3.45 -5.58 4.45
C ILE A 191 2.85 -4.18 4.60
N PHE A 192 3.70 -3.17 4.75
CA PHE A 192 3.25 -1.78 4.86
C PHE A 192 3.44 -1.03 3.54
N SER A 193 2.35 -0.64 2.87
CA SER A 193 2.43 -0.07 1.52
C SER A 193 1.84 1.34 1.42
N GLN A 194 2.32 2.13 0.46
CA GLN A 194 1.76 3.45 0.16
C GLN A 194 0.34 3.33 -0.41
N PRO A 195 -0.56 4.30 -0.15
CA PRO A 195 -1.86 4.37 -0.80
C PRO A 195 -1.77 4.37 -2.33
N HIS A 196 -2.84 3.87 -2.96
CA HIS A 196 -3.02 3.96 -4.40
C HIS A 196 -4.24 4.79 -4.79
N VAL A 197 -4.27 5.32 -6.01
CA VAL A 197 -5.40 6.15 -6.46
C VAL A 197 -6.68 5.33 -6.52
N GLY A 198 -7.74 5.79 -5.86
CA GLY A 198 -9.04 5.12 -5.89
C GLY A 198 -10.18 6.02 -5.42
N ASN A 199 -11.43 5.60 -5.70
CA ASN A 199 -12.64 6.38 -5.39
C ASN A 199 -12.81 6.68 -3.90
N TYR A 200 -12.24 5.84 -3.02
CA TYR A 200 -12.29 6.03 -1.58
C TYR A 200 -11.63 7.36 -1.13
N LEU A 201 -10.71 7.91 -1.92
CA LEU A 201 -10.05 9.20 -1.65
C LEU A 201 -10.99 10.40 -1.74
N MET A 202 -12.13 10.26 -2.43
CA MET A 202 -13.14 11.33 -2.56
C MET A 202 -14.14 11.33 -1.40
N ASN A 203 -14.16 10.27 -0.59
CA ASN A 203 -15.08 10.19 0.54
C ASN A 203 -14.58 11.10 1.66
N ARG A 204 -15.35 12.13 2.00
CA ARG A 204 -14.87 13.18 2.91
C ARG A 204 -15.01 12.82 4.38
N TRP A 205 -15.91 11.90 4.76
CA TRP A 205 -16.18 11.56 6.18
C TRP A 205 -16.23 12.78 7.13
N ASN A 206 -16.95 13.85 6.74
CA ASN A 206 -17.05 15.13 7.45
C ASN A 206 -15.76 15.98 7.53
N PHE A 207 -14.68 15.55 6.89
CA PHE A 207 -13.46 16.31 6.72
C PHE A 207 -13.70 17.49 5.77
N LYS A 208 -13.38 18.72 6.21
CA LYS A 208 -13.52 19.93 5.40
C LYS A 208 -12.19 20.25 4.73
N PHE A 209 -12.11 20.10 3.41
CA PHE A 209 -10.94 20.50 2.62
C PHE A 209 -10.73 22.02 2.53
N ASN A 210 -11.63 22.83 3.11
CA ASN A 210 -11.61 24.30 2.98
C ASN A 210 -10.30 24.97 3.43
N ASN A 211 -9.44 24.27 4.18
CA ASN A 211 -8.13 24.73 4.63
C ASN A 211 -6.95 24.03 3.93
N ILE A 212 -7.21 23.09 3.02
CA ILE A 212 -6.17 22.31 2.36
C ILE A 212 -6.17 22.68 0.88
N SER A 213 -5.07 23.30 0.46
CA SER A 213 -4.83 23.66 -0.93
C SER A 213 -4.61 22.40 -1.77
N HIS A 214 -5.67 21.66 -2.06
CA HIS A 214 -5.58 20.63 -3.07
C HIS A 214 -6.07 21.17 -4.40
N LYS A 215 -5.31 20.85 -5.45
CA LYS A 215 -5.76 20.94 -6.84
C LYS A 215 -7.01 20.07 -7.11
N TYR A 216 -7.33 19.12 -6.22
CA TYR A 216 -8.42 18.16 -6.33
C TYR A 216 -9.15 17.96 -5.01
N ASP A 217 -10.47 17.78 -5.06
CA ASP A 217 -11.36 17.53 -3.93
C ASP A 217 -11.23 16.08 -3.36
N SER A 218 -9.99 15.65 -3.09
CA SER A 218 -9.66 14.27 -2.69
C SER A 218 -8.40 14.20 -1.82
N PHE A 219 -8.30 13.18 -0.96
CA PHE A 219 -7.10 12.90 -0.18
C PHE A 219 -5.90 12.51 -1.07
N SER A 220 -4.71 12.98 -0.69
CA SER A 220 -3.44 12.69 -1.34
C SER A 220 -2.96 11.28 -1.04
N THR A 221 -2.38 10.65 -2.07
CA THR A 221 -1.63 9.39 -1.95
C THR A 221 -0.13 9.63 -1.81
N GLU A 222 0.33 10.86 -1.97
CA GLU A 222 1.76 11.22 -2.00
C GLU A 222 2.25 11.64 -0.62
N PHE A 223 3.49 11.29 -0.29
CA PHE A 223 4.13 11.80 0.93
C PHE A 223 4.45 13.29 0.81
N ILE A 224 5.00 13.70 -0.34
CA ILE A 224 5.39 15.08 -0.62
C ILE A 224 4.27 15.74 -1.40
N ARG A 225 3.74 16.85 -0.91
CA ARG A 225 2.70 17.61 -1.61
C ARG A 225 3.24 18.27 -2.87
N PHE A 226 2.39 18.39 -3.89
CA PHE A 226 2.72 19.12 -5.11
C PHE A 226 3.13 20.58 -4.83
N GLU A 227 2.40 21.24 -3.94
CA GLU A 227 2.60 22.63 -3.53
C GLU A 227 3.76 22.83 -2.55
N SER A 228 4.50 21.76 -2.22
CA SER A 228 5.62 21.80 -1.28
C SER A 228 6.68 22.80 -1.75
N LYS A 229 7.08 23.70 -0.83
CA LYS A 229 8.14 24.71 -1.04
C LYS A 229 9.54 24.20 -0.69
N LEU A 230 9.68 22.93 -0.30
CA LEU A 230 10.99 22.33 -0.05
C LEU A 230 11.88 22.38 -1.31
N SER A 231 13.18 22.50 -1.11
CA SER A 231 14.14 22.32 -2.21
C SER A 231 14.06 20.89 -2.76
N PHE A 232 14.55 20.69 -3.99
CA PHE A 232 14.57 19.38 -4.62
C PHE A 232 15.24 18.32 -3.73
N GLU A 233 16.40 18.63 -3.17
CA GLU A 233 17.19 17.75 -2.29
C GLU A 233 16.45 17.46 -0.99
N ARG A 234 15.75 18.45 -0.42
CA ARG A 234 14.93 18.27 0.79
C ARG A 234 13.71 17.38 0.52
N LYS A 235 13.05 17.51 -0.64
CA LYS A 235 11.96 16.61 -1.05
C LYS A 235 12.42 15.16 -1.16
N ILE A 236 13.58 14.95 -1.79
CA ILE A 236 14.21 13.63 -1.92
C ILE A 236 14.55 13.06 -0.54
N SER A 237 15.22 13.85 0.30
CA SER A 237 15.60 13.43 1.65
C SER A 237 14.38 13.03 2.50
N LEU A 238 13.32 13.84 2.47
CA LEU A 238 12.08 13.55 3.19
C LEU A 238 11.38 12.30 2.64
N PHE A 239 11.31 12.14 1.32
CA PHE A 239 10.78 10.91 0.71
C PHE A 239 11.57 9.67 1.16
N LYS A 240 12.91 9.73 1.19
CA LYS A 240 13.75 8.60 1.62
C LYS A 240 13.51 8.22 3.08
N ILE A 241 13.19 9.17 3.95
CA ILE A 241 12.82 8.88 5.35
C ILE A 241 11.57 7.99 5.37
N PHE A 242 10.52 8.38 4.64
CA PHE A 242 9.27 7.61 4.61
C PHE A 242 9.39 6.30 3.83
N GLN A 243 10.15 6.27 2.74
CA GLN A 243 10.42 5.05 1.97
C GLN A 243 11.09 3.96 2.82
N LYS A 244 11.95 4.33 3.78
CA LYS A 244 12.56 3.35 4.70
C LYS A 244 11.56 2.73 5.68
N ILE A 245 10.41 3.38 5.89
CA ILE A 245 9.38 2.92 6.82
C ILE A 245 8.30 2.13 6.08
N VAL A 246 7.96 2.52 4.85
CA VAL A 246 6.92 1.91 4.01
C VAL A 246 7.56 0.91 3.04
N ASP A 247 7.66 -0.35 3.46
CA ASP A 247 8.47 -1.40 2.84
C ASP A 247 7.75 -2.26 1.77
N GLY A 248 6.43 -2.16 1.71
CA GLY A 248 5.53 -2.79 0.74
C GLY A 248 5.39 -2.00 -0.56
N GLY A 249 6.30 -1.07 -0.84
CA GLY A 249 6.33 -0.31 -2.08
C GLY A 249 5.91 1.15 -1.91
N THR A 250 6.72 2.02 -2.53
CA THR A 250 6.50 3.46 -2.59
C THR A 250 6.72 3.98 -4.00
N LEU A 251 6.13 5.13 -4.28
CA LEU A 251 6.19 5.85 -5.53
C LEU A 251 6.48 7.32 -5.24
N CYS A 252 7.51 7.84 -5.91
CA CYS A 252 8.00 9.19 -5.73
C CYS A 252 7.67 10.03 -6.97
N ASN A 253 6.72 10.96 -6.84
CA ASN A 253 6.42 11.95 -7.87
C ASN A 253 7.05 13.28 -7.47
N ILE A 254 8.22 13.60 -8.03
CA ILE A 254 8.88 14.88 -7.80
C ILE A 254 9.03 15.61 -9.13
N LEU A 255 8.54 16.85 -9.17
CA LEU A 255 8.81 17.75 -10.27
C LEU A 255 10.31 18.09 -10.30
N LEU A 256 10.93 17.80 -11.44
CA LEU A 256 12.30 18.21 -11.67
C LEU A 256 12.36 19.74 -11.81
N PRO A 257 13.28 20.42 -11.09
CA PRO A 257 13.48 21.85 -11.30
C PRO A 257 13.98 22.09 -12.72
N ASN A 258 13.51 23.16 -13.36
CA ASN A 258 13.89 23.55 -14.73
C ASN A 258 15.40 23.37 -14.94
N SER A 259 15.76 22.54 -15.92
CA SER A 259 17.14 22.30 -16.25
C SER A 259 17.66 23.40 -17.16
N LYS A 260 18.84 23.95 -16.85
CA LYS A 260 19.46 25.00 -17.68
C LYS A 260 19.92 24.45 -19.03
N ASN A 261 20.36 23.20 -19.05
CA ASN A 261 20.85 22.45 -20.20
C ASN A 261 20.70 20.94 -19.96
N ILE A 262 21.12 20.13 -20.93
CA ILE A 262 21.00 18.66 -20.84
C ILE A 262 21.93 18.06 -19.78
N GLU A 263 23.08 18.68 -19.53
CA GLU A 263 24.03 18.24 -18.50
C GLU A 263 23.42 18.40 -17.09
N ASP A 264 22.78 19.53 -16.80
CA ASP A 264 22.08 19.79 -15.54
C ASP A 264 20.88 18.84 -15.36
N PHE A 265 20.18 18.49 -16.44
CA PHE A 265 19.14 17.46 -16.41
C PHE A 265 19.73 16.08 -16.06
N HIS A 266 20.82 15.68 -16.71
CA HIS A 266 21.50 14.41 -16.43
C HIS A 266 22.01 14.32 -15.00
N GLU A 267 22.59 15.39 -14.45
CA GLU A 267 23.03 15.44 -13.05
C GLU A 267 21.85 15.25 -12.07
N LYS A 268 20.69 15.86 -12.35
CA LYS A 268 19.47 15.66 -11.54
C LYS A 268 18.94 14.23 -11.60
N ILE A 269 18.93 13.61 -12.79
CA ILE A 269 18.55 12.19 -12.93
C ILE A 269 19.55 11.27 -12.22
N LYS A 270 20.85 11.53 -12.38
CA LYS A 270 21.91 10.79 -11.70
C LYS A 270 21.81 10.91 -10.18
N TYR A 271 21.42 12.08 -9.67
CA TYR A 271 21.10 12.29 -8.27
C TYR A 271 19.94 11.38 -7.83
N LEU A 272 18.81 11.35 -8.54
CA LEU A 272 17.70 10.44 -8.22
C LEU A 272 18.13 8.98 -8.15
N ILE A 273 18.89 8.51 -9.16
CA ILE A 273 19.39 7.13 -9.24
C ILE A 273 20.34 6.83 -8.07
N THR A 274 21.26 7.75 -7.75
CA THR A 274 22.22 7.59 -6.64
C THR A 274 21.51 7.45 -5.31
N TYR A 275 20.38 8.14 -5.13
CA TYR A 275 19.55 8.03 -3.95
C TYR A 275 18.53 6.90 -4.03
N GLY A 276 18.63 5.98 -5.00
CA GLY A 276 17.77 4.80 -5.11
C GLY A 276 16.29 5.14 -5.31
N ILE A 277 16.02 6.20 -6.07
CA ILE A 277 14.70 6.52 -6.60
C ILE A 277 14.76 6.13 -8.08
N HIS A 278 13.94 5.14 -8.45
CA HIS A 278 13.90 4.53 -9.78
C HIS A 278 12.58 4.85 -10.47
#